data_AF-A0A8J4BIR0-F1
#
_entry.id   AF-A0A8J4BIR0-F1
#
_cell.length_a   1.000
_cell.length_b   1.000
_cell.length_c   1.000
_cell.angle_alpha   90.00
_cell.angle_beta   90.00
_cell.angle_gamma   90.00
#
_symmetry.space_group_name_H-M   'P 1'
#
loop_
_entity.id
_entity.type
_entity.pdbx_description
1 polymer ?
#
loop_
_entity_poly.entity_id
_entity_poly.type
_entity_poly.pdbx_seq_one_letter_code
_entity_poly.pdbx_strand_id
1 'polypeptide(L)'
;MAHLLHRFGANALLPRRKGDKILPPLISFENALKLREQFYAIGFQWPYENIVPGKPRLPPGSEAYAARQREKEQKRAAREKEIADAMAAMPKRIAEYRESRKLDWSEVSALDRLLLTPGQIREKYVRRRLMRQS
;
A
#
# COMPACT_ATOMS: atom_id res chain seq x y z
N MET A 1 8.97 50.30 -22.62
CA MET A 1 9.69 49.67 -21.49
C MET A 1 9.01 48.39 -20.99
N ALA A 2 7.70 48.38 -20.70
CA ALA A 2 6.97 47.20 -20.19
C ALA A 2 7.13 45.92 -21.04
N HIS A 3 7.12 46.04 -22.38
CA HIS A 3 7.27 44.89 -23.28
C HIS A 3 8.68 44.25 -23.22
N LEU A 4 9.73 45.02 -22.94
CA LEU A 4 11.08 44.49 -22.79
C LEU A 4 11.21 43.73 -21.47
N LEU A 5 10.71 44.30 -20.37
CA LEU A 5 10.68 43.64 -19.07
C LEU A 5 9.89 42.34 -19.11
N HIS A 6 8.74 42.34 -19.81
CA HIS A 6 7.95 41.14 -20.01
C HIS A 6 8.74 40.03 -20.72
N ARG A 7 9.48 40.37 -21.79
CA ARG A 7 10.33 39.44 -22.54
C ARG A 7 11.51 38.93 -21.70
N PHE A 8 12.15 39.79 -20.91
CA PHE A 8 13.23 39.38 -20.02
C PHE A 8 12.75 38.40 -18.95
N GLY A 9 11.60 38.67 -18.32
CA GLY A 9 11.02 37.74 -17.35
C GLY A 9 10.58 36.41 -17.99
N ALA A 10 10.01 36.43 -19.19
CA ALA A 10 9.68 35.20 -19.92
C ALA A 10 10.94 34.36 -20.24
N ASN A 11 12.01 35.01 -20.71
CA ASN A 11 13.28 34.34 -21.01
C ASN A 11 13.99 33.78 -19.77
N ALA A 12 13.73 34.36 -18.58
CA ALA A 12 14.28 33.84 -17.34
C ALA A 12 13.64 32.51 -16.91
N LEU A 13 12.39 32.27 -17.32
CA LEU A 13 11.59 31.09 -16.97
C LEU A 13 11.72 29.96 -18.01
N LEU A 14 12.14 30.26 -19.23
CA LEU A 14 12.30 29.29 -20.30
C LEU A 14 13.71 28.66 -20.33
N PRO A 15 13.84 27.39 -20.75
CA PRO A 15 15.14 26.77 -20.97
C PRO A 15 15.92 27.51 -22.06
N ARG A 16 17.25 27.52 -21.94
CA ARG A 16 18.13 28.32 -22.80
C ARG A 16 18.98 27.41 -23.67
N ARG A 17 19.24 27.80 -24.92
CA ARG A 17 20.15 27.07 -25.80
C ARG A 17 21.53 27.73 -25.78
N LYS A 18 22.59 26.95 -25.54
CA LYS A 18 23.99 27.38 -25.67
C LYS A 18 24.74 26.39 -26.56
N GLY A 19 24.85 26.72 -27.85
CA GLY A 19 25.32 25.78 -28.88
C GLY A 19 24.36 24.59 -29.01
N ASP A 20 24.87 23.39 -28.83
CA ASP A 20 24.08 22.14 -28.88
C ASP A 20 23.53 21.70 -27.52
N LYS A 21 23.80 22.44 -26.45
CA LYS A 21 23.31 22.12 -25.11
C LYS A 21 22.08 22.95 -24.75
N ILE A 22 21.06 22.28 -24.23
CA ILE A 22 19.91 22.91 -23.57
C ILE A 22 20.27 23.08 -22.09
N LEU A 23 20.40 24.33 -21.68
CA LEU A 23 20.62 24.74 -20.30
C LEU A 23 19.28 24.95 -19.59
N PRO A 24 19.24 24.73 -18.26
CA PRO A 24 18.06 25.05 -17.47
C PRO A 24 17.72 26.56 -17.51
N PRO A 25 16.47 26.92 -17.19
CA PRO A 25 16.06 28.31 -17.04
C PRO A 25 16.90 29.03 -15.97
N LEU A 26 16.92 30.36 -16.02
CA LEU A 26 17.61 31.18 -15.00
C LEU A 26 16.96 31.02 -13.64
N ILE A 27 15.64 30.93 -13.62
CA ILE A 27 14.84 30.74 -12.41
C ILE A 27 14.29 29.31 -12.44
N SER A 28 14.54 28.55 -11.37
CA SER A 28 13.96 27.21 -11.22
C SER A 28 12.44 27.27 -11.11
N PHE A 29 11.76 26.19 -11.50
CA PHE A 29 10.30 26.11 -11.43
C PHE A 29 9.77 26.38 -10.01
N GLU A 30 10.43 25.85 -8.98
CA GLU A 30 10.07 26.07 -7.57
C GLU A 30 10.15 27.56 -7.18
N ASN A 31 11.20 28.25 -7.60
CA ASN A 31 11.36 29.68 -7.31
C ASN A 31 10.35 30.52 -8.08
N ALA A 32 9.99 30.11 -9.30
CA ALA A 32 8.92 30.75 -10.07
C ALA A 32 7.55 30.61 -9.40
N LEU A 33 7.25 29.46 -8.76
CA LEU A 33 6.03 29.28 -7.97
C LEU A 33 5.99 30.20 -6.75
N LYS A 34 7.10 30.34 -6.03
CA LYS A 34 7.20 31.28 -4.89
C LYS A 34 6.97 32.73 -5.33
N LEU A 35 7.56 33.15 -6.45
CA LEU A 35 7.32 34.48 -7.02
C LEU A 35 5.85 34.67 -7.42
N ARG A 36 5.22 33.63 -8.00
CA ARG A 36 3.80 33.64 -8.33
C ARG A 36 2.93 33.82 -7.08
N GLU A 37 3.23 33.12 -5.98
CA GLU A 37 2.54 33.31 -4.70
C GLU A 37 2.70 34.73 -4.15
N GLN A 38 3.90 35.30 -4.24
CA GLN A 38 4.16 36.68 -3.83
C GLN A 38 3.36 37.69 -4.67
N PHE A 39 3.26 37.50 -5.99
CA PHE A 39 2.45 38.36 -6.85
C PHE A 39 0.97 38.36 -6.42
N TYR A 40 0.42 37.17 -6.17
CA TYR A 40 -0.96 37.05 -5.70
C TYR A 40 -1.15 37.64 -4.29
N ALA A 41 -0.17 37.49 -3.40
CA ALA A 41 -0.21 38.08 -2.06
C ALA A 41 -0.26 39.62 -2.10
N ILE A 42 0.35 40.24 -3.11
CA ILE A 42 0.33 41.70 -3.33
C ILE A 42 -0.94 42.13 -4.09
N GLY A 43 -1.77 41.18 -4.55
CA GLY A 43 -3.00 41.45 -5.31
C GLY A 43 -2.76 41.67 -6.81
N PHE A 44 -1.56 41.40 -7.31
CA PHE A 44 -1.24 41.48 -8.74
C PHE A 44 -1.46 40.13 -9.44
N GLN A 45 -1.88 40.19 -10.70
CA GLN A 45 -1.98 39.01 -11.55
C GLN A 45 -0.59 38.56 -12.03
N TRP A 46 -0.35 37.25 -12.01
CA TRP A 46 0.88 36.67 -12.52
C TRP A 46 0.89 36.69 -14.06
N PRO A 47 1.86 37.37 -14.72
CA PRO A 47 1.83 37.55 -16.16
C PRO A 47 2.29 36.30 -16.95
N TYR A 48 2.91 35.32 -16.30
CA TYR A 48 3.55 34.16 -16.96
C TYR A 48 2.80 32.84 -16.74
N GLU A 49 1.46 32.89 -16.60
CA GLU A 49 0.63 31.71 -16.34
C GLU A 49 0.76 30.63 -17.43
N ASN A 50 1.05 31.05 -18.67
CA ASN A 50 1.27 30.15 -19.81
C ASN A 50 2.61 29.39 -19.75
N ILE A 51 3.59 29.87 -18.99
CA ILE A 51 4.95 29.31 -18.91
C ILE A 51 5.10 28.46 -17.65
N VAL A 52 4.58 28.95 -16.51
CA VAL A 52 4.64 28.28 -15.21
C VAL A 52 3.21 28.09 -14.70
N PRO A 53 2.50 27.03 -15.15
CA PRO A 53 1.18 26.72 -14.63
C PRO A 53 1.32 26.25 -13.18
N GLY A 54 0.65 26.93 -12.25
CA GLY A 54 0.84 26.74 -10.80
C GLY A 54 0.66 25.31 -10.28
N LYS A 55 -0.27 24.56 -10.88
CA LYS A 55 -0.39 23.11 -10.65
C LYS A 55 -0.25 22.45 -12.02
N PRO A 56 0.73 21.55 -12.24
CA PRO A 56 0.75 20.78 -13.46
C PRO A 56 -0.58 20.03 -13.55
N ARG A 57 -1.24 20.11 -14.71
CA ARG A 57 -2.41 19.27 -14.97
C ARG A 57 -1.93 17.83 -14.85
N LEU A 58 -2.53 17.09 -13.93
CA LEU A 58 -2.23 15.68 -13.79
C LEU A 58 -2.48 15.00 -15.15
N PRO A 59 -1.61 14.06 -15.58
CA PRO A 59 -1.82 13.36 -16.84
C PRO A 59 -3.17 12.62 -16.80
N PRO A 60 -3.87 12.47 -17.94
CA PRO A 60 -5.13 11.74 -17.99
C PRO A 60 -4.95 10.31 -17.43
N GLY A 61 -5.82 9.90 -16.50
CA GLY A 61 -5.79 8.58 -15.85
C GLY A 61 -5.03 8.50 -14.51
N SER A 62 -4.33 9.55 -14.10
CA SER A 62 -3.65 9.65 -12.80
C SER A 62 -4.60 9.58 -11.60
N GLU A 63 -5.78 10.19 -11.69
CA GLU A 63 -6.80 10.15 -10.62
C GLU A 63 -7.35 8.73 -10.43
N ALA A 64 -7.63 8.03 -11.53
CA ALA A 64 -8.06 6.64 -11.49
C ALA A 64 -6.97 5.73 -10.90
N TYR A 65 -5.70 5.98 -11.23
CA TYR A 65 -4.58 5.28 -10.62
C TYR A 65 -4.46 5.54 -9.12
N ALA A 66 -4.56 6.80 -8.69
CA ALA A 66 -4.52 7.18 -7.28
C ALA A 66 -5.70 6.57 -6.49
N ALA A 67 -6.89 6.52 -7.07
CA ALA A 67 -8.06 5.86 -6.47
C ALA A 67 -7.81 4.35 -6.27
N ARG A 68 -7.26 3.66 -7.29
CA ARG A 68 -6.89 2.24 -7.18
C ARG A 68 -5.83 1.99 -6.10
N GLN A 69 -4.88 2.89 -5.92
CA GLN A 69 -3.86 2.76 -4.87
C GLN A 69 -4.48 2.89 -3.48
N ARG A 70 -5.35 3.89 -3.27
CA ARG A 70 -6.08 4.05 -2.00
C ARG A 70 -6.94 2.83 -1.66
N GLU A 71 -7.63 2.26 -2.64
CA GLU A 71 -8.42 1.04 -2.45
C GLU A 71 -7.54 -0.16 -2.05
N LYS A 72 -6.35 -0.29 -2.65
CA LYS A 72 -5.37 -1.33 -2.27
C LYS A 72 -4.88 -1.13 -0.84
N GLU A 73 -4.58 0.10 -0.44
CA GLU A 73 -4.14 0.42 0.92
C GLU A 73 -5.22 0.09 1.97
N GLN A 74 -6.47 0.45 1.70
CA GLN A 74 -7.60 0.11 2.58
C GLN A 74 -7.76 -1.41 2.74
N LYS A 75 -7.67 -2.17 1.64
CA LYS A 75 -7.73 -3.64 1.70
C LYS A 75 -6.56 -4.26 2.47
N ARG A 76 -5.36 -3.69 2.37
CA ARG A 76 -4.20 -4.14 3.16
C ARG A 76 -4.42 -3.92 4.64
N ALA A 77 -4.87 -2.72 5.04
CA ALA A 77 -5.15 -2.40 6.44
C ALA A 77 -6.23 -3.31 7.05
N ALA A 78 -7.29 -3.62 6.29
CA ALA A 78 -8.32 -4.57 6.73
C ALA A 78 -7.73 -5.98 6.93
N ARG A 79 -6.93 -6.46 5.97
CA ARG A 79 -6.31 -7.79 6.04
C ARG A 79 -5.30 -7.91 7.19
N GLU A 80 -4.56 -6.85 7.50
CA GLU A 80 -3.62 -6.83 8.63
C GLU A 80 -4.35 -7.01 9.96
N LYS A 81 -5.53 -6.40 10.14
CA LYS A 81 -6.37 -6.61 11.33
C LYS A 81 -6.86 -8.05 11.44
N GLU A 82 -7.38 -8.61 10.34
CA GLU A 82 -7.84 -10.01 10.32
C GLU A 82 -6.70 -10.99 10.65
N ILE A 83 -5.48 -10.74 10.14
CA ILE A 83 -4.30 -11.55 10.45
C ILE A 83 -3.93 -11.42 11.92
N ALA A 84 -3.95 -10.22 12.49
CA ALA A 84 -3.64 -10.00 13.90
C ALA A 84 -4.64 -10.72 14.82
N ASP A 85 -5.94 -10.63 14.51
CA ASP A 85 -6.99 -11.33 15.25
C ASP A 85 -6.85 -12.85 15.15
N ALA A 86 -6.53 -13.37 13.95
CA ALA A 86 -6.28 -14.79 13.73
C ALA A 86 -5.03 -15.28 14.48
N MET A 87 -3.96 -14.48 14.51
CA MET A 87 -2.73 -14.76 15.25
C MET A 87 -2.99 -14.78 16.77
N ALA A 88 -3.78 -13.84 17.28
CA ALA A 88 -4.18 -13.82 18.69
C ALA A 88 -5.04 -15.04 19.08
N ALA A 89 -5.89 -15.51 18.17
CA ALA A 89 -6.70 -16.72 18.39
C ALA A 89 -5.92 -18.04 18.20
N MET A 90 -4.73 -18.00 17.59
CA MET A 90 -3.98 -19.19 17.20
C MET A 90 -3.59 -20.11 18.37
N PRO A 91 -3.14 -19.62 19.54
CA PRO A 91 -2.82 -20.50 20.69
C PRO A 91 -4.03 -21.30 21.18
N LYS A 92 -5.22 -20.68 21.20
CA LYS A 92 -6.47 -21.37 21.59
C LYS A 92 -6.81 -22.46 20.57
N ARG A 93 -6.77 -22.15 19.28
CA ARG A 93 -7.00 -23.13 18.20
C ARG A 93 -6.01 -24.29 18.24
N ILE A 94 -4.74 -24.02 18.58
CA ILE A 94 -3.72 -25.07 18.74
C ILE A 94 -4.04 -25.95 19.95
N ALA A 95 -4.46 -25.36 21.07
CA ALA A 95 -4.85 -26.11 22.26
C ALA A 95 -6.05 -27.03 21.97
N GLU A 96 -7.12 -26.50 21.37
CA GLU A 96 -8.29 -27.26 20.92
C GLU A 96 -7.91 -28.38 19.93
N TYR A 97 -7.00 -28.09 19.00
CA TYR A 97 -6.49 -29.11 18.07
C TYR A 97 -5.72 -30.22 18.79
N ARG A 98 -4.85 -29.87 19.75
CA ARG A 98 -4.09 -30.86 20.54
C ARG A 98 -5.01 -31.72 21.39
N GLU A 99 -6.04 -31.12 21.99
CA GLU A 99 -7.03 -31.82 22.79
C GLU A 99 -7.89 -32.77 21.96
N SER A 100 -8.39 -32.34 20.81
CA SER A 100 -9.17 -33.20 19.91
C SER A 100 -8.38 -34.41 19.39
N ARG A 101 -7.05 -34.28 19.30
CA ARG A 101 -6.14 -35.36 18.91
C ARG A 101 -5.66 -36.23 20.08
N LYS A 102 -5.98 -35.87 21.32
CA LYS A 102 -5.61 -36.65 22.51
C LYS A 102 -6.45 -37.93 22.55
N LEU A 103 -5.76 -39.06 22.54
CA LEU A 103 -6.37 -40.37 22.67
C LEU A 103 -6.48 -40.72 24.15
N ASP A 104 -7.67 -41.07 24.60
CA ASP A 104 -7.83 -41.75 25.88
C ASP A 104 -7.51 -43.23 25.67
N TRP A 105 -6.42 -43.69 26.30
CA TRP A 105 -6.00 -45.07 26.17
C TRP A 105 -7.00 -46.03 26.81
N SER A 106 -7.78 -45.61 27.80
CA SER A 106 -8.78 -46.44 28.46
C SER A 106 -9.86 -46.95 27.48
N GLU A 107 -10.22 -46.14 26.47
CA GLU A 107 -11.18 -46.48 25.42
C GLU A 107 -10.61 -47.40 24.33
N VAL A 108 -9.29 -47.60 24.30
CA VAL A 108 -8.64 -48.48 23.31
C VAL A 108 -8.79 -49.92 23.77
N SER A 109 -9.40 -50.75 22.90
CA SER A 109 -9.56 -52.19 23.13
C SER A 109 -8.23 -52.87 23.44
N ALA A 110 -8.20 -53.76 24.43
CA ALA A 110 -7.01 -54.53 24.82
C ALA A 110 -6.40 -55.30 23.64
N LEU A 111 -7.24 -55.80 22.72
CA LEU A 111 -6.80 -56.51 21.52
C LEU A 111 -6.08 -55.57 20.55
N ASP A 112 -6.59 -54.35 20.37
CA ASP A 112 -5.94 -53.34 19.52
C ASP A 112 -4.62 -52.86 20.14
N ARG A 113 -4.50 -52.81 21.47
CA ARG A 113 -3.23 -52.46 22.14
C ARG A 113 -2.13 -53.50 21.92
N LEU A 114 -2.51 -54.76 21.69
CA LEU A 114 -1.57 -55.86 21.43
C LEU A 114 -1.22 -55.98 19.94
N LEU A 115 -2.19 -55.76 19.06
CA LEU A 115 -2.05 -56.03 17.62
C LEU A 115 -1.60 -54.83 16.79
N LEU A 116 -1.85 -53.59 17.26
CA LEU A 116 -1.61 -52.39 16.47
C LEU A 116 -0.51 -51.52 17.07
N THR A 117 0.18 -50.80 16.19
CA THR A 117 1.14 -49.78 16.62
C THR A 117 0.42 -48.53 17.14
N PRO A 118 1.04 -47.74 18.03
CA PRO A 118 0.44 -46.51 18.54
C PRO A 118 -0.03 -45.52 17.45
N GLY A 119 0.66 -45.49 16.31
CA GLY A 119 0.26 -44.68 15.14
C GLY A 119 -1.05 -45.16 14.52
N GLN A 120 -1.20 -46.46 14.29
CA GLN A 120 -2.41 -47.08 13.74
C GLN A 120 -3.60 -46.97 14.72
N ILE A 121 -3.36 -47.10 16.02
CA ILE A 121 -4.38 -46.90 17.06
C ILE A 121 -4.88 -45.45 17.04
N ARG A 122 -3.97 -44.48 17.02
CA ARG A 122 -4.34 -43.06 16.92
C ARG A 122 -5.15 -42.80 15.66
N GLU A 123 -4.75 -43.33 14.51
CA GLU A 123 -5.52 -43.16 13.28
C GLU A 123 -6.93 -43.76 13.40
N LYS A 124 -7.05 -45.03 13.82
CA LYS A 124 -8.34 -45.72 13.95
C LYS A 124 -9.31 -45.03 14.90
N TYR A 125 -8.83 -44.66 16.10
CA TYR A 125 -9.69 -44.15 17.17
C TYR A 125 -9.91 -42.64 17.08
N VAL A 126 -8.88 -41.85 16.75
CA VAL A 126 -9.03 -40.38 16.61
C VAL A 126 -9.83 -40.04 15.36
N ARG A 127 -9.60 -40.71 14.22
CA ARG A 127 -10.35 -40.46 12.98
C ARG A 127 -11.83 -40.84 13.14
N ARG A 128 -12.11 -41.96 13.81
CA ARG A 128 -13.49 -42.38 14.12
C ARG A 128 -14.19 -41.38 15.05
N ARG A 129 -13.49 -40.83 16.06
CA ARG A 129 -14.04 -39.83 16.97
C ARG A 129 -14.36 -38.53 16.22
N LEU A 130 -13.45 -38.06 15.38
CA LEU A 130 -13.64 -36.84 14.57
C LEU A 130 -14.81 -36.96 13.58
N MET A 131 -14.97 -38.12 12.93
CA MET A 131 -16.11 -38.37 12.01
C MET A 131 -17.47 -38.47 12.70
N ARG A 132 -17.52 -38.71 14.01
CA ARG A 132 -18.78 -38.75 14.78
C ARG A 132 -19.20 -37.38 15.32
N GLN A 133 -18.28 -36.43 15.37
CA GLN A 133 -18.51 -35.07 15.89
C GLN A 133 -18.83 -34.07 14.77
N SER A 134 -18.51 -34.41 13.51
CA SER A 134 -18.94 -33.71 12.30
C SER A 134 -20.35 -34.12 11.88
#